data_AF-A0A932ZS32-F1
#
_entry.id   AF-A0A932ZS32-F1
#
_cell.length_a   1.000
_cell.length_b   1.000
_cell.length_c   1.000
_cell.angle_alpha   90.00
_cell.angle_beta   90.00
_cell.angle_gamma   90.00
#
_symmetry.space_group_name_H-M   'P 1'
#
loop_
_entity.id
_entity.type
_entity.pdbx_description
1 polymer ?
#
loop_
_entity_poly.entity_id
_entity_poly.type
_entity_poly.pdbx_seq_one_letter_code
_entity_poly.pdbx_strand_id
1 'polypeptide(L)'
;MIIIFYFLVGVGAIVFQSTVSEYFNIWLGVRPDVMVLIVVYLGLQRSQETGLIGGFILGLFQDVLSGGLLGANALSKGLIGHATGSLRRNVSGREALFHALLVFFATIFDSILSVTLMFVFLPDVPIHPQYWVDAGKTTLLNTFLAPLLVGLLVGAEERIFPAAAGTPYPERS
;
A
#
# COMPACT_ATOMS: atom_id res chain seq x y z
N MET A 1 1.38 -8.89 21.05
CA MET A 1 2.09 -7.61 20.90
C MET A 1 2.30 -7.23 19.45
N ILE A 2 2.80 -8.13 18.59
CA ILE A 2 3.02 -7.83 17.16
C ILE A 2 1.74 -7.51 16.37
N ILE A 3 0.62 -8.16 16.70
CA ILE A 3 -0.71 -7.85 16.12
C ILE A 3 -1.14 -6.41 16.44
N ILE A 4 -0.88 -5.94 17.66
CA ILE A 4 -1.22 -4.57 18.10
C ILE A 4 -0.42 -3.55 17.30
N PHE A 5 0.86 -3.84 17.02
CA PHE A 5 1.68 -2.97 16.18
C PHE A 5 1.09 -2.80 14.78
N TYR A 6 0.71 -3.89 14.10
CA TYR A 6 0.07 -3.79 12.78
C TYR A 6 -1.29 -3.12 12.80
N PHE A 7 -2.07 -3.37 13.85
CA PHE A 7 -3.33 -2.66 14.04
C PHE A 7 -3.10 -1.16 14.16
N LEU A 8 -2.12 -0.72 14.95
CA LEU A 8 -1.75 0.69 15.08
C LEU A 8 -1.21 1.28 13.77
N VAL A 9 -0.38 0.54 13.03
CA VAL A 9 0.10 0.97 11.70
C VAL A 9 -1.06 1.13 10.73
N GLY A 10 -2.01 0.19 10.70
CA GLY A 10 -3.20 0.28 9.85
C GLY A 10 -4.13 1.44 10.23
N VAL A 11 -4.38 1.65 11.52
CA VAL A 11 -5.17 2.81 12.00
C VAL A 11 -4.47 4.12 11.67
N GLY A 12 -3.17 4.20 11.93
CA GLY A 12 -2.34 5.36 11.59
C GLY A 12 -2.34 5.64 10.09
N ALA A 13 -2.30 4.61 9.25
CA ALA A 13 -2.47 4.70 7.80
C ALA A 13 -3.76 5.42 7.44
N ILE A 14 -4.87 4.98 8.04
CA ILE A 14 -6.21 5.45 7.69
C ILE A 14 -6.34 6.93 8.05
N VAL A 15 -5.90 7.30 9.26
CA VAL A 15 -5.91 8.70 9.71
C VAL A 15 -5.00 9.57 8.85
N PHE A 16 -3.81 9.07 8.50
CA PHE A 16 -2.89 9.80 7.63
C PHE A 16 -3.47 9.98 6.22
N GLN A 17 -4.05 8.92 5.65
CA GLN A 17 -4.65 8.96 4.33
C GLN A 17 -5.83 9.94 4.28
N SER A 18 -6.72 9.94 5.27
CA SER A 18 -7.87 10.85 5.29
C SER A 18 -7.50 12.30 5.55
N THR A 19 -6.48 12.56 6.39
CA THR A 19 -6.15 13.92 6.82
C THR A 19 -5.06 14.55 5.96
N VAL A 20 -3.93 13.83 5.80
CA VAL A 20 -2.72 14.37 5.19
C VAL A 20 -2.80 14.29 3.66
N SER A 21 -3.40 13.24 3.10
CA SER A 21 -3.55 13.15 1.63
C SER A 21 -4.45 14.26 1.08
N GLU A 22 -5.51 14.64 1.81
CA GLU A 22 -6.38 15.75 1.45
C GLU A 22 -5.64 17.10 1.51
N TYR A 23 -4.79 17.30 2.52
CA TYR A 23 -3.95 18.50 2.63
C TYR A 23 -2.96 18.63 1.46
N PHE A 24 -2.28 17.53 1.10
CA PHE A 24 -1.37 17.50 -0.07
C PHE A 24 -2.12 17.73 -1.38
N ASN A 25 -3.36 17.27 -1.50
CA ASN A 25 -4.18 17.51 -2.68
C ASN A 25 -4.47 19.00 -2.89
N ILE A 26 -4.81 19.70 -1.80
CA ILE A 26 -5.16 21.13 -1.84
C ILE A 26 -3.93 21.98 -2.21
N TRP A 27 -2.75 21.65 -1.69
CA TRP A 27 -1.54 22.47 -1.85
C TRP A 27 -0.67 22.11 -3.06
N LEU A 28 -0.54 20.82 -3.37
CA LEU A 28 0.38 20.31 -4.40
C LEU A 28 -0.37 19.68 -5.58
N GLY A 29 -1.69 19.51 -5.49
CA GLY A 29 -2.47 18.78 -6.49
C GLY A 29 -2.03 17.32 -6.60
N VAL A 30 -1.58 16.71 -5.50
CA VAL A 30 -1.15 15.30 -5.41
C VAL A 30 -1.78 14.63 -4.21
N ARG A 31 -2.33 13.43 -4.39
CA ARG A 31 -2.82 12.60 -3.28
C ARG A 31 -1.86 11.42 -3.09
N PRO A 32 -0.95 11.43 -2.11
CA PRO A 32 -0.19 10.23 -1.78
C PRO A 32 -1.15 9.09 -1.40
N ASP A 33 -0.89 7.89 -1.92
CA ASP A 33 -1.59 6.67 -1.50
C ASP A 33 -0.69 5.93 -0.52
N VAL A 34 -0.89 6.22 0.76
CA VAL A 34 -0.14 5.60 1.86
C VAL A 34 -0.62 4.17 2.11
N MET A 35 -1.81 3.80 1.66
CA MET A 35 -2.30 2.43 1.77
C MET A 35 -1.47 1.49 0.92
N VAL A 36 -1.14 1.86 -0.32
CA VAL A 36 -0.25 1.05 -1.16
C VAL A 36 1.09 0.81 -0.45
N LEU A 37 1.68 1.84 0.16
CA LEU A 37 2.95 1.73 0.89
C LEU A 37 2.86 0.72 2.05
N ILE A 38 1.78 0.80 2.84
CA ILE A 38 1.59 -0.05 4.02
C ILE A 38 1.25 -1.47 3.61
N VAL A 39 0.47 -1.66 2.55
CA VAL A 39 0.14 -2.98 2.02
C VAL A 39 1.38 -3.68 1.46
N VAL A 40 2.24 -2.95 0.74
CA VAL A 40 3.54 -3.47 0.27
C VAL A 40 4.40 -3.89 1.47
N TYR A 41 4.47 -3.06 2.52
CA TYR A 41 5.18 -3.40 3.76
C TYR A 41 4.60 -4.65 4.44
N LEU A 42 3.28 -4.74 4.59
CA LEU A 42 2.59 -5.88 5.19
C LEU A 42 2.85 -7.17 4.40
N GLY A 43 2.74 -7.11 3.07
CA GLY A 43 3.05 -8.25 2.20
C GLY A 43 4.50 -8.70 2.37
N LEU A 44 5.46 -7.78 2.30
CA LEU A 44 6.87 -8.10 2.42
C LEU A 44 7.27 -8.69 3.78
N GLN A 45 6.65 -8.23 4.88
CA GLN A 45 6.97 -8.70 6.24
C GLN A 45 6.19 -9.95 6.68
N ARG A 46 5.07 -10.26 6.03
CA ARG A 46 4.18 -11.35 6.43
C ARG A 46 4.01 -12.37 5.33
N SER A 47 2.99 -13.21 5.45
CA SER A 47 2.63 -14.19 4.43
C SER A 47 1.79 -13.52 3.32
N GLN A 48 1.82 -14.13 2.15
CA GLN A 48 0.91 -13.84 1.03
C GLN A 48 -0.57 -13.75 1.47
N GLU A 49 -1.03 -14.66 2.32
CA GLU A 49 -2.40 -14.63 2.88
C GLU A 49 -2.64 -13.40 3.77
N THR A 50 -1.67 -13.06 4.63
CA THR A 50 -1.79 -11.89 5.53
C THR A 50 -1.76 -10.59 4.73
N GLY A 51 -0.91 -10.51 3.70
CA GLY A 51 -0.86 -9.38 2.78
C GLY A 51 -2.16 -9.21 2.00
N LEU A 52 -2.74 -10.30 1.50
CA LEU A 52 -4.05 -10.30 0.82
C LEU A 52 -5.15 -9.77 1.75
N ILE A 53 -5.31 -10.38 2.93
CA ILE A 53 -6.40 -10.03 3.87
C ILE A 53 -6.20 -8.60 4.39
N GLY A 54 -4.98 -8.24 4.78
CA GLY A 54 -4.66 -6.90 5.26
C GLY A 54 -4.89 -5.83 4.20
N GLY A 55 -4.44 -6.09 2.96
CA GLY A 55 -4.66 -5.20 1.83
C GLY A 55 -6.15 -5.05 1.48
N PHE A 56 -6.90 -6.14 1.48
CA PHE A 56 -8.34 -6.10 1.25
C PHE A 56 -9.08 -5.26 2.30
N ILE A 57 -8.79 -5.47 3.58
CA ILE A 57 -9.42 -4.71 4.68
C ILE A 57 -9.06 -3.23 4.58
N LEU A 58 -7.77 -2.89 4.39
CA LEU A 58 -7.35 -1.49 4.25
C LEU A 58 -7.97 -0.82 3.02
N GLY A 59 -8.07 -1.56 1.90
CA GLY A 59 -8.73 -1.07 0.71
C GLY A 59 -10.23 -0.86 0.89
N LEU A 60 -10.92 -1.74 1.62
CA LEU A 60 -12.33 -1.52 1.98
C LEU A 60 -12.52 -0.25 2.81
N PHE A 61 -11.64 0.03 3.78
CA PHE A 61 -11.69 1.28 4.52
C PHE A 61 -11.49 2.49 3.60
N GLN A 62 -10.55 2.41 2.65
CA GLN A 62 -10.36 3.47 1.66
C GLN A 62 -11.59 3.66 0.77
N ASP A 63 -12.25 2.58 0.34
CA ASP A 63 -13.48 2.65 -0.45
C ASP A 63 -14.60 3.39 0.32
N VAL A 64 -14.80 3.04 1.60
CA VAL A 64 -15.81 3.68 2.46
C VAL A 64 -15.53 5.17 2.66
N LEU A 65 -14.26 5.55 2.81
CA LEU A 65 -13.85 6.94 3.04
C LEU A 65 -13.85 7.81 1.78
N SER A 66 -13.59 7.20 0.61
CA SER A 66 -13.49 7.92 -0.67
C SER A 66 -14.85 8.14 -1.35
N GLY A 67 -15.88 7.36 -0.99
CA GLY A 67 -17.22 7.49 -1.56
C GLY A 67 -17.32 7.08 -3.04
N GLY A 68 -16.32 6.39 -3.57
CA GLY A 68 -16.25 5.91 -4.96
C GLY A 68 -16.85 4.51 -5.15
N LEU A 69 -16.35 3.78 -6.13
CA LEU A 69 -16.74 2.39 -6.39
C LEU A 69 -16.31 1.48 -5.24
N LEU A 70 -17.25 1.04 -4.42
CA LEU A 70 -16.98 0.18 -3.28
C LEU A 70 -16.41 -1.18 -3.73
N GLY A 71 -15.29 -1.58 -3.14
CA GLY A 71 -14.56 -2.81 -3.48
C GLY A 71 -13.42 -2.61 -4.47
N ALA A 72 -13.31 -1.46 -5.14
CA ALA A 72 -12.23 -1.22 -6.11
C ALA A 72 -10.85 -1.16 -5.43
N ASN A 73 -10.72 -0.36 -4.36
CA ASN A 73 -9.48 -0.32 -3.59
C ASN A 73 -9.25 -1.62 -2.84
N ALA A 74 -10.31 -2.25 -2.32
CA ALA A 74 -10.20 -3.55 -1.66
C ALA A 74 -9.58 -4.62 -2.56
N LEU A 75 -10.05 -4.74 -3.81
CA LEU A 75 -9.50 -5.69 -4.77
C LEU A 75 -8.05 -5.35 -5.11
N SER A 76 -7.77 -4.09 -5.42
CA SER A 76 -6.42 -3.64 -5.79
C SER A 76 -5.41 -3.92 -4.69
N LYS A 77 -5.69 -3.45 -3.48
CA LYS A 77 -4.78 -3.59 -2.33
C LYS A 77 -4.67 -5.03 -1.86
N GLY A 78 -5.73 -5.83 -1.97
CA GLY A 78 -5.65 -7.27 -1.76
C GLY A 78 -4.65 -7.93 -2.73
N LEU A 79 -4.75 -7.65 -4.03
CA LEU A 79 -3.85 -8.21 -5.05
C LEU A 79 -2.40 -7.74 -4.87
N ILE A 80 -2.19 -6.46 -4.55
CA ILE A 80 -0.85 -5.92 -4.26
C ILE A 80 -0.24 -6.61 -3.04
N GLY A 81 -1.01 -6.74 -1.94
CA GLY A 81 -0.54 -7.39 -0.72
C GLY A 81 -0.22 -8.87 -0.94
N HIS A 82 -1.03 -9.56 -1.73
CA HIS A 82 -0.78 -10.94 -2.14
C HIS A 82 0.49 -11.07 -2.99
N ALA A 83 0.63 -10.25 -4.03
CA ALA A 83 1.79 -10.28 -4.91
C ALA A 83 3.09 -9.94 -4.16
N THR A 84 3.07 -8.93 -3.31
CA THR A 84 4.24 -8.55 -2.50
C THR A 84 4.57 -9.60 -1.44
N GLY A 85 3.56 -10.27 -0.87
CA GLY A 85 3.75 -11.37 0.07
C GLY A 85 4.22 -12.69 -0.54
N SER A 86 4.05 -12.90 -1.85
CA SER A 86 4.67 -14.04 -2.54
C SER A 86 6.16 -13.79 -2.85
N LEU A 87 6.57 -12.53 -2.91
CA LEU A 87 7.97 -12.11 -3.07
C LEU A 87 8.82 -12.28 -1.80
N ARG A 88 8.26 -12.92 -0.76
CA ARG A 88 8.83 -13.09 0.58
C ARG A 88 10.30 -13.53 0.51
N ARG A 89 11.18 -12.57 0.74
CA ARG A 89 12.61 -12.72 0.94
C ARG A 89 12.99 -11.71 2.01
N ASN A 90 13.69 -12.14 3.06
CA ASN A 90 14.13 -11.29 4.18
C ASN A 90 14.45 -9.87 3.71
N VAL A 91 13.67 -8.91 4.20
CA VAL A 91 13.68 -7.51 3.77
C VAL A 91 14.86 -6.77 4.41
N SER A 92 15.30 -7.23 5.59
CA SER A 92 16.46 -6.70 6.30
C SER A 92 17.71 -6.83 5.43
N GLY A 93 18.12 -5.71 4.82
CA GLY A 93 19.28 -5.61 3.95
C GLY A 93 19.01 -5.38 2.46
N ARG A 94 17.76 -5.24 2.01
CA ARG A 94 17.47 -4.86 0.62
C ARG A 94 17.71 -3.37 0.39
N GLU A 95 18.28 -3.05 -0.77
CA GLU A 95 18.56 -1.68 -1.17
C GLU A 95 17.28 -0.84 -1.27
N ALA A 96 17.36 0.45 -0.94
CA ALA A 96 16.26 1.41 -1.08
C ALA A 96 15.60 1.37 -2.48
N LEU A 97 16.38 1.05 -3.51
CA LEU A 97 15.93 0.85 -4.88
C LEU A 97 14.87 -0.25 -5.01
N PHE A 98 15.00 -1.35 -4.25
CA PHE A 98 14.05 -2.46 -4.32
C PHE A 98 12.66 -2.04 -3.82
N HIS A 99 12.59 -1.33 -2.68
CA HIS A 99 11.31 -0.81 -2.16
C HIS A 99 10.71 0.23 -3.10
N ALA A 100 11.53 1.12 -3.65
CA ALA A 100 11.09 2.11 -4.63
C ALA A 100 10.46 1.44 -5.86
N LEU A 101 11.15 0.48 -6.48
CA LEU A 101 10.64 -0.22 -7.66
C LEU A 101 9.36 -1.01 -7.38
N LEU A 102 9.28 -1.71 -6.23
CA LEU A 102 8.06 -2.43 -5.87
C LEU A 102 6.86 -1.51 -5.74
N VAL A 103 7.02 -0.39 -5.03
CA VAL A 103 5.93 0.58 -4.86
C VAL A 103 5.60 1.27 -6.18
N PHE A 104 6.59 1.55 -7.03
CA PHE A 104 6.38 2.11 -8.36
C PHE A 104 5.43 1.23 -9.18
N PHE A 105 5.74 -0.06 -9.31
CA PHE A 105 4.90 -1.00 -10.05
C PHE A 105 3.54 -1.22 -9.36
N ALA A 106 3.51 -1.30 -8.03
CA ALA A 106 2.26 -1.46 -7.28
C ALA A 106 1.32 -0.27 -7.47
N THR A 107 1.84 0.97 -7.47
CA THR A 107 1.03 2.18 -7.63
C THR A 107 0.51 2.34 -9.06
N ILE A 108 1.32 1.96 -10.06
CA ILE A 108 0.87 1.90 -11.46
C ILE A 108 -0.23 0.85 -11.62
N PHE A 109 -0.04 -0.35 -11.05
CA PHE A 109 -1.05 -1.40 -11.07
C PHE A 109 -2.36 -0.93 -10.42
N ASP A 110 -2.30 -0.30 -9.24
CA ASP A 110 -3.46 0.26 -8.55
C ASP A 110 -4.21 1.28 -9.43
N SER A 111 -3.47 2.17 -10.09
CA SER A 111 -4.03 3.21 -10.97
C SER A 111 -4.72 2.62 -12.20
N ILE A 112 -4.11 1.64 -12.86
CA ILE A 112 -4.65 0.98 -14.07
C ILE A 112 -5.88 0.14 -13.71
N LEU A 113 -5.80 -0.60 -12.61
CA LEU A 113 -6.92 -1.43 -12.16
C LEU A 113 -8.10 -0.55 -11.77
N SER A 114 -7.87 0.54 -11.04
CA SER A 114 -8.91 1.49 -10.66
C SER A 114 -9.64 2.07 -11.89
N VAL A 115 -8.89 2.49 -12.92
CA VAL A 115 -9.48 2.97 -14.17
C VAL A 115 -10.28 1.88 -14.89
N THR A 116 -9.74 0.66 -14.93
CA THR A 116 -10.40 -0.46 -15.58
C THR A 116 -11.73 -0.79 -14.90
N LEU A 117 -11.74 -0.85 -13.57
CA LEU A 117 -12.96 -1.08 -12.79
C LEU A 117 -13.96 0.06 -12.95
N MET A 118 -13.49 1.31 -12.92
CA MET A 118 -14.34 2.47 -13.16
C MET A 118 -14.98 2.43 -14.56
N PHE A 119 -14.22 2.07 -15.59
CA PHE A 119 -14.74 1.93 -16.94
C PHE A 119 -15.79 0.81 -17.08
N VAL A 120 -15.60 -0.31 -16.36
CA VAL A 120 -16.51 -1.47 -16.41
C VAL A 120 -17.80 -1.21 -15.62
N PHE A 121 -17.70 -0.64 -14.42
CA PHE A 121 -18.83 -0.52 -13.48
C PHE A 121 -19.49 0.86 -13.46
N LEU A 122 -18.79 1.91 -13.90
CA LEU A 122 -19.26 3.29 -13.92
C LEU A 122 -18.98 3.94 -15.31
N PRO A 123 -19.50 3.36 -16.40
CA PRO A 123 -19.16 3.77 -17.77
C PRO A 123 -19.56 5.22 -18.09
N ASP A 124 -20.57 5.75 -17.40
CA ASP A 124 -21.06 7.13 -17.61
C ASP A 124 -20.17 8.19 -16.96
N VAL A 125 -19.21 7.80 -16.10
CA VAL A 125 -18.31 8.75 -15.44
C VAL A 125 -17.09 9.01 -16.34
N PRO A 126 -16.93 10.23 -16.87
CA PRO A 126 -15.83 10.54 -17.77
C PRO A 126 -14.49 10.52 -17.02
N ILE A 127 -13.51 9.81 -17.59
CA ILE A 127 -12.14 9.84 -17.08
C ILE A 127 -11.46 11.10 -17.63
N HIS A 128 -11.31 12.11 -16.78
CA HIS A 128 -10.62 13.34 -17.16
C HIS A 128 -9.11 13.10 -17.34
N PRO A 129 -8.44 13.75 -18.31
CA PRO A 129 -6.98 13.65 -18.49
C PRO A 129 -6.17 13.99 -17.23
N GLN A 130 -6.76 14.82 -16.35
CA GLN A 130 -6.18 15.18 -15.06
C GLN A 130 -5.92 13.96 -14.17
N TYR A 131 -6.74 12.91 -14.27
CA TYR A 131 -6.53 11.67 -13.51
C TYR A 131 -5.14 11.07 -13.79
N TRP A 132 -4.73 11.01 -15.06
CA TRP A 132 -3.43 10.44 -15.43
C TRP A 132 -2.25 11.28 -14.95
N VAL A 133 -2.42 12.61 -14.95
CA VAL A 133 -1.44 13.54 -14.40
C VAL A 133 -1.30 13.32 -12.89
N ASP A 134 -2.41 13.20 -12.17
CA ASP A 134 -2.42 13.02 -10.72
C ASP A 134 -1.88 11.63 -10.34
N ALA A 135 -2.28 10.57 -11.05
CA ALA A 135 -1.74 9.21 -10.89
C ALA A 135 -0.22 9.16 -11.14
N GLY A 136 0.27 9.89 -12.13
CA GLY A 136 1.70 10.03 -12.39
C GLY A 136 2.44 10.70 -11.22
N LYS A 137 1.91 11.80 -10.69
CA LYS A 137 2.49 12.48 -9.53
C LYS A 137 2.45 11.60 -8.28
N THR A 138 1.33 10.91 -8.02
CA THR A 138 1.20 9.99 -6.89
C THR A 138 2.17 8.83 -7.00
N THR A 139 2.36 8.27 -8.20
CA THR A 139 3.34 7.20 -8.44
C THR A 139 4.75 7.67 -8.10
N LEU A 140 5.16 8.85 -8.58
CA LEU A 140 6.48 9.41 -8.28
C LEU A 140 6.65 9.67 -6.78
N LEU A 141 5.65 10.27 -6.14
CA LEU A 141 5.69 10.57 -4.71
C LEU A 141 5.77 9.30 -3.86
N ASN A 142 4.90 8.32 -4.13
CA ASN A 142 4.92 7.03 -3.44
C ASN A 142 6.25 6.31 -3.63
N THR A 143 6.79 6.30 -4.85
CA THR A 143 8.09 5.67 -5.16
C THR A 143 9.22 6.30 -4.35
N PHE A 144 9.23 7.62 -4.22
CA PHE A 144 10.23 8.34 -3.43
C PHE A 144 10.06 8.12 -1.93
N LEU A 145 8.82 8.07 -1.45
CA LEU A 145 8.50 7.83 -0.03
C LEU A 145 8.68 6.37 0.40
N ALA A 146 8.59 5.42 -0.53
CA ALA A 146 8.66 4.00 -0.28
C ALA A 146 9.87 3.56 0.57
N PRO A 147 11.13 3.84 0.17
CA PRO A 147 12.27 3.41 0.96
C PRO A 147 12.30 4.03 2.36
N LEU A 148 11.85 5.28 2.50
CA LEU A 148 11.79 5.98 3.77
C LEU A 148 10.75 5.35 4.70
N LEU A 149 9.51 5.19 4.23
CA LEU A 149 8.40 4.70 5.05
C LEU A 149 8.56 3.21 5.36
N VAL A 150 8.88 2.38 4.36
CA VAL A 150 9.11 0.95 4.57
C VAL A 150 10.32 0.75 5.49
N GLY A 151 11.43 1.46 5.25
CA GLY A 151 12.61 1.39 6.11
C GLY A 151 12.35 1.81 7.56
N LEU A 152 11.57 2.88 7.76
CA LEU A 152 11.15 3.33 9.09
C LEU A 152 10.31 2.27 9.80
N LEU A 153 9.34 1.66 9.11
CA LEU A 153 8.47 0.63 9.68
C LEU A 153 9.24 -0.66 10.00
N VAL A 154 10.15 -1.09 9.11
CA VAL A 154 11.04 -2.23 9.36
C VAL A 154 11.90 -1.96 10.60
N GLY A 155 12.57 -0.81 10.66
CA GLY A 155 13.44 -0.45 11.78
C GLY A 155 12.68 -0.29 13.10
N ALA A 156 11.44 0.21 13.07
CA ALA A 156 10.58 0.28 14.24
C ALA A 156 10.17 -1.12 14.72
N GLU A 157 9.80 -2.00 13.80
CA GLU A 157 9.45 -3.39 14.11
C GLU A 157 10.64 -4.15 14.72
N GLU A 158 11.84 -4.03 14.13
CA GLU A 158 13.06 -4.68 14.63
C GLU A 158 13.44 -4.20 16.05
N ARG A 159 13.24 -2.91 16.36
CA ARG A 159 13.50 -2.36 17.70
C ARG A 159 12.51 -2.86 18.75
N ILE A 160 11.24 -3.02 18.38
CA ILE A 160 10.19 -3.42 19.32
C ILE A 160 10.15 -4.96 19.48
N PHE A 161 10.44 -5.70 18.41
CA PHE A 161 10.34 -7.16 18.35
C PHE A 161 11.60 -7.83 17.75
N PRO A 162 12.77 -7.77 18.42
CA PRO A 162 14.02 -8.33 17.90
C PRO A 162 13.96 -9.85 17.68
N ALA A 163 13.13 -10.58 18.44
CA ALA A 163 12.97 -12.03 18.29
C ALA A 163 12.17 -12.43 17.04
N ALA A 164 11.33 -11.54 16.48
CA ALA A 164 10.53 -11.82 15.28
C ALA A 164 11.35 -11.64 13.98
N ALA A 165 12.45 -10.88 14.04
CA ALA A 165 13.34 -10.62 12.92
C ALA A 165 14.25 -11.83 12.55
N GLY A 166 14.40 -12.79 13.47
CA GLY A 166 15.39 -13.88 13.37
C GLY A 166 14.82 -15.29 13.13
N THR A 167 13.51 -15.48 13.01
CA THR A 167 12.95 -16.81 12.72
C THR A 167 12.74 -16.98 11.21
N PRO A 168 13.52 -17.84 10.51
CA PRO A 168 13.11 -18.33 9.21
C PRO A 168 11.80 -19.09 9.42
N TYR A 169 10.68 -18.46 9.06
CA TYR A 169 9.37 -19.09 9.19
C TYR A 169 9.34 -20.32 8.27
N PRO A 170 8.80 -21.46 8.73
CA PRO A 170 9.08 -22.78 8.18
C PRO A 170 8.88 -22.78 6.67
N GLU A 171 9.89 -23.29 5.96
CA GLU A 171 9.72 -23.71 4.57
C GLU A 171 8.54 -24.69 4.55
N ARG A 172 7.43 -24.28 3.93
CA ARG A 172 6.35 -25.22 3.63
C ARG A 172 6.76 -25.98 2.38
N SER A 173 7.04 -27.26 2.59
CA SER A 173 7.04 -28.34 1.60
C SER A 173 5.80 -28.33 0.72
#